data_AF-A0A0A2TFL1-F1
#
_entry.id   AF-A0A0A2TFL1-F1
#
_cell.length_a   1.000
_cell.length_b   1.000
_cell.length_c   1.000
_cell.angle_alpha   90.00
_cell.angle_beta   90.00
_cell.angle_gamma   90.00
#
_symmetry.space_group_name_H-M   'P 1'
#
loop_
_entity.id
_entity.type
_entity.pdbx_description
1 polymer ?
#
loop_
_entity_poly.entity_id
_entity_poly.type
_entity_poly.pdbx_seq_one_letter_code
_entity_poly.pdbx_strand_id
1 'polypeptide(L)'
;MYNYYERHLRQWEKIRKKGVVNYFFLYGIVLGSAGYFIITYILDVLFNNNFPVIPTLISAITFGSVYGGLSWIISEKKYKNYWKSEY
;
A
#
# COMPACT_ATOMS: atom_id res chain seq x y z
N MET A 1 -36.44 -4.78 -9.71
CA MET A 1 -35.53 -4.83 -8.54
C MET A 1 -34.06 -5.05 -8.94
N TYR A 2 -33.76 -5.85 -9.97
CA TYR A 2 -32.41 -6.10 -10.51
C TYR A 2 -31.59 -4.83 -10.87
N ASN A 3 -32.24 -3.84 -11.47
CA ASN A 3 -31.60 -2.61 -11.98
C ASN A 3 -31.08 -1.68 -10.85
N TYR A 4 -31.63 -1.79 -9.63
CA TYR A 4 -31.17 -1.01 -8.48
C TYR A 4 -29.85 -1.57 -7.92
N TYR A 5 -29.74 -2.90 -7.84
CA TYR A 5 -28.57 -3.59 -7.31
C TYR A 5 -27.33 -3.39 -8.19
N GLU A 6 -27.49 -3.47 -9.52
CA GLU A 6 -26.40 -3.24 -10.47
C GLU A 6 -25.82 -1.81 -10.40
N ARG A 7 -26.66 -0.79 -10.18
CA ARG A 7 -26.18 0.59 -10.07
C ARG A 7 -25.34 0.81 -8.82
N HIS A 8 -25.79 0.24 -7.70
CA HIS A 8 -25.04 0.30 -6.43
C HIS A 8 -23.72 -0.45 -6.52
N LEU A 9 -23.71 -1.65 -7.13
CA LEU A 9 -22.47 -2.39 -7.37
C LEU A 9 -21.46 -1.59 -8.20
N ARG A 10 -21.90 -0.98 -9.31
CA ARG A 10 -21.02 -0.14 -10.15
C ARG A 10 -20.50 1.10 -9.40
N GLN A 11 -21.33 1.72 -8.56
CA GLN A 11 -20.89 2.86 -7.74
C GLN A 11 -19.87 2.41 -6.68
N TRP A 12 -20.13 1.28 -6.03
CA TRP A 12 -19.22 0.70 -5.03
C TRP A 12 -17.87 0.34 -5.65
N GLU A 13 -17.86 -0.22 -6.86
CA GLU A 13 -16.64 -0.56 -7.58
C GLU A 13 -15.82 0.68 -7.98
N LYS A 14 -16.49 1.79 -8.36
CA LYS A 14 -15.82 3.08 -8.59
C LYS A 14 -15.21 3.66 -7.32
N ILE A 15 -15.94 3.63 -6.21
CA ILE A 15 -15.46 4.12 -4.90
C ILE A 15 -14.27 3.27 -4.44
N ARG A 16 -14.36 1.94 -4.58
CA ARG A 16 -13.27 1.03 -4.27
C ARG A 16 -12.03 1.34 -5.10
N LYS A 17 -12.17 1.46 -6.44
CA LYS A 17 -11.06 1.83 -7.34
C LYS A 17 -10.40 3.15 -6.95
N LYS A 18 -11.17 4.13 -6.48
CA LYS A 18 -10.63 5.41 -5.99
C LYS A 18 -9.94 5.25 -4.63
N GLY A 19 -10.48 4.40 -3.75
CA GLY A 19 -9.88 4.04 -2.47
C GLY A 19 -8.54 3.32 -2.61
N VAL A 20 -8.32 2.58 -3.70
CA VAL A 20 -7.03 1.93 -4.02
C VAL A 20 -5.90 2.92 -4.11
N VAL A 21 -6.13 4.04 -4.81
CA VAL A 21 -5.09 5.04 -5.03
C VAL A 21 -4.69 5.66 -3.69
N ASN A 22 -5.68 6.00 -2.86
CA ASN A 22 -5.42 6.49 -1.50
C ASN A 22 -4.74 5.43 -0.63
N TYR A 23 -5.15 4.17 -0.73
CA TYR A 23 -4.54 3.07 0.00
C TYR A 23 -3.09 2.87 -0.40
N PHE A 24 -2.80 2.82 -1.70
CA PHE A 24 -1.45 2.68 -2.24
C PHE A 24 -0.56 3.85 -1.83
N PHE A 25 -1.07 5.07 -1.89
CA PHE A 25 -0.30 6.26 -1.53
C PHE A 25 -0.02 6.32 -0.02
N LEU A 26 -1.03 6.11 0.82
CA LEU A 26 -0.89 6.21 2.28
C LEU A 26 -0.18 5.00 2.89
N TYR A 27 -0.61 3.78 2.56
CA TYR A 27 -0.06 2.56 3.14
C TYR A 27 1.19 2.06 2.43
N GLY A 28 1.28 2.27 1.12
CA GLY A 28 2.46 1.92 0.34
C GLY A 28 3.56 2.95 0.50
N ILE A 29 3.38 4.11 -0.13
CA ILE A 29 4.42 5.12 -0.22
C ILE A 29 4.68 5.71 1.15
N VAL A 30 3.68 6.30 1.83
CA VAL A 30 3.93 7.03 3.08
C VAL A 30 4.38 6.09 4.20
N LEU A 31 3.58 5.08 4.54
CA LEU A 31 3.91 4.16 5.63
C LEU A 31 5.12 3.25 5.32
N GLY A 32 5.22 2.73 4.09
CA GLY A 32 6.34 1.87 3.69
C GLY A 32 7.67 2.62 3.63
N SER A 33 7.69 3.85 3.10
CA SER A 33 8.92 4.67 3.10
C SER A 33 9.29 5.16 4.50
N ALA A 34 8.31 5.61 5.30
CA ALA A 34 8.57 6.01 6.68
C ALA A 34 9.11 4.85 7.52
N GLY A 35 8.50 3.67 7.41
CA GLY A 35 8.97 2.46 8.10
C GLY A 35 10.39 2.09 7.69
N TYR A 36 10.68 2.04 6.39
CA TYR A 36 12.03 1.76 5.88
C TYR A 36 13.05 2.76 6.40
N PHE A 37 12.74 4.05 6.34
CA PHE A 37 13.62 5.13 6.79
C PHE A 37 13.91 5.06 8.29
N ILE A 38 12.88 4.83 9.11
CA ILE A 38 13.05 4.70 10.57
C ILE A 38 13.91 3.47 10.89
N ILE A 39 13.65 2.31 10.26
CA ILE A 39 14.43 1.09 10.49
C ILE A 39 15.89 1.29 10.11
N THR A 40 16.15 1.87 8.92
CA THR A 40 17.53 2.13 8.47
C THR A 40 18.23 3.16 9.34
N TYR A 41 17.54 4.19 9.82
CA TYR A 41 18.09 5.15 10.77
C TYR A 41 18.46 4.48 12.10
N ILE A 42 17.58 3.66 12.67
CA ILE A 42 17.85 2.92 13.92
C ILE A 42 19.07 2.00 13.73
N LEU A 43 19.15 1.28 12.62
CA LEU A 43 20.30 0.42 12.33
C LEU A 43 21.60 1.22 12.21
N ASP A 44 21.59 2.37 11.55
CA ASP A 44 22.80 3.18 11.40
C ASP A 44 23.30 3.75 12.73
N VAL A 45 22.37 4.22 13.58
CA VAL A 45 22.67 4.66 14.95
C VAL A 45 23.31 3.54 15.78
N LEU A 46 22.92 2.29 15.55
CA LEU A 46 23.49 1.14 16.28
C LEU A 46 24.86 0.70 15.75
N PHE A 47 25.16 0.88 14.46
CA PHE A 47 26.30 0.21 13.81
C PHE A 47 27.35 1.13 13.18
N ASN A 48 27.01 2.32 12.69
CA ASN A 48 27.92 3.10 11.83
C ASN A 48 28.00 4.61 12.12
N ASN A 49 27.08 5.19 12.91
CA ASN A 49 27.12 6.60 13.34
C ASN A 49 27.30 7.65 12.21
N ASN A 50 27.02 7.28 10.96
CA ASN A 50 27.20 8.15 9.80
C ASN A 50 26.10 7.91 8.78
N PHE A 51 24.91 8.40 9.11
CA PHE A 51 23.70 8.10 8.37
C PHE A 51 23.62 8.91 7.07
N PRO A 52 23.65 8.26 5.89
CA PRO A 52 23.55 8.95 4.62
C PRO A 52 22.07 9.23 4.31
N VAL A 53 21.59 10.42 4.72
CA VAL A 53 20.17 10.81 4.66
C VAL A 53 19.60 10.74 3.24
N ILE A 54 20.25 11.39 2.27
CA ILE A 54 19.74 11.53 0.90
C ILE A 54 19.57 10.18 0.18
N PRO A 55 20.59 9.29 0.11
CA PRO A 55 20.43 8.00 -0.56
C PRO A 55 19.41 7.12 0.17
N THR A 56 19.36 7.17 1.50
CA THR A 56 18.37 6.41 2.27
C THR A 56 16.94 6.87 1.98
N LEU A 57 16.72 8.17 1.76
CA LEU A 57 15.42 8.73 1.41
C LEU A 57 14.97 8.28 0.00
N ILE A 58 15.90 8.24 -0.97
CA ILE A 58 15.63 7.72 -2.33
C ILE A 58 15.27 6.23 -2.26
N SER A 59 16.05 5.44 -1.52
CA SER A 59 15.76 4.02 -1.29
C SER A 59 14.42 3.81 -0.57
N ALA A 60 14.10 4.64 0.42
CA ALA A 60 12.83 4.57 1.16
C ALA A 60 11.62 4.80 0.25
N ILE A 61 11.66 5.82 -0.62
CA ILE A 61 10.59 6.11 -1.58
C ILE A 61 10.43 4.96 -2.58
N THR A 62 11.54 4.41 -3.06
CA THR A 62 11.56 3.29 -4.00
C THR A 62 10.94 2.05 -3.35
N PHE A 63 11.37 1.74 -2.13
CA PHE A 63 10.85 0.62 -1.34
C PHE A 63 9.37 0.79 -1.01
N GLY A 64 8.93 1.98 -0.58
CA GLY A 64 7.53 2.28 -0.30
C GLY A 64 6.62 2.08 -1.52
N SER A 65 7.10 2.46 -2.70
CA SER A 65 6.36 2.24 -3.97
C SER A 65 6.19 0.76 -4.29
N VAL A 66 7.27 -0.03 -4.16
CA VAL A 66 7.23 -1.49 -4.36
C VAL A 66 6.35 -2.18 -3.32
N TYR A 67 6.48 -1.80 -2.05
CA TYR A 67 5.68 -2.31 -0.95
C TYR A 67 4.19 -2.02 -1.15
N GLY A 68 3.83 -0.80 -1.59
CA GLY A 68 2.46 -0.44 -1.95
C GLY A 68 1.86 -1.34 -3.02
N GLY A 69 2.65 -1.67 -4.05
CA GLY A 69 2.23 -2.57 -5.13
C GLY A 69 1.97 -3.99 -4.64
N LEU A 70 2.90 -4.54 -3.87
CA LEU A 70 2.76 -5.89 -3.32
C LEU A 70 1.60 -5.98 -2.32
N SER A 71 1.48 -5.01 -1.41
CA SER A 71 0.39 -4.93 -0.44
C SER A 71 -0.97 -4.86 -1.12
N TRP A 72 -1.08 -4.07 -2.20
CA TRP A 72 -2.29 -3.99 -3.01
C TRP A 72 -2.63 -5.34 -3.66
N ILE A 73 -1.68 -5.99 -4.33
CA ILE A 73 -1.90 -7.28 -5.01
C ILE A 73 -2.37 -8.35 -4.01
N ILE A 74 -1.76 -8.41 -2.83
CA ILE A 74 -2.13 -9.36 -1.77
C ILE A 74 -3.55 -9.08 -1.26
N SER A 75 -3.87 -7.80 -1.02
CA SER A 75 -5.21 -7.38 -0.57
C SER A 75 -6.29 -7.68 -1.60
N GLU A 76 -5.99 -7.43 -2.88
CA GLU A 76 -6.87 -7.74 -4.01
C GLU A 76 -7.11 -9.26 -4.13
N LYS A 77 -6.07 -10.07 -3.97
CA LYS A 77 -6.17 -11.53 -3.98
C LYS A 77 -7.04 -12.04 -2.82
N LYS A 78 -6.86 -11.47 -1.62
CA LYS A 78 -7.67 -11.81 -0.44
C LYS A 78 -9.14 -11.46 -0.67
N TYR A 79 -9.44 -10.27 -1.19
CA TYR A 79 -10.80 -9.85 -1.52
C TYR A 79 -11.48 -10.80 -2.51
N LYS A 80 -10.79 -11.17 -3.60
CA LYS A 80 -11.32 -12.10 -4.60
C LYS A 80 -11.61 -13.49 -4.01
N ASN A 81 -10.74 -13.96 -3.11
CA ASN A 81 -10.96 -15.23 -2.43
C ASN A 81 -12.19 -15.20 -1.50
N TYR A 82 -12.39 -14.11 -0.75
CA TYR A 82 -13.58 -13.93 0.09
C TYR A 82 -14.87 -13.95 -0.74
N TRP A 83 -14.91 -13.20 -1.85
CA TRP A 83 -16.08 -13.20 -2.75
C TRP A 83 -16.37 -14.57 -3.38
N LYS A 84 -15.33 -15.38 -3.61
CA LYS A 84 -15.46 -16.74 -4.15
C LYS A 84 -15.87 -17.77 -3.10
N SER A 85 -15.72 -17.48 -1.81
CA SER A 85 -16.18 -18.38 -0.73
C SER A 85 -17.62 -18.13 -0.27
N GLU A 86 -18.18 -16.96 -0.61
CA GLU A 86 -19.57 -16.57 -0.27
C GLU A 86 -20.59 -16.94 -1.36
N TYR A 87 -20.13 -17.42 -2.52
CA TYR A 87 -20.92 -17.93 -3.65
C TYR A 87 -20.46 -19.34 -4.04
#